data_AF-A0A964G5A0-F1
#
_entry.id   AF-A0A964G5A0-F1
#
_cell.length_a   1.000
_cell.length_b   1.000
_cell.length_c   1.000
_cell.angle_alpha   90.00
_cell.angle_beta   90.00
_cell.angle_gamma   90.00
#
_symmetry.space_group_name_H-M   'P 1'
#
loop_
_entity.id
_entity.type
_entity.pdbx_description
1 polymer ?
#
loop_
_entity_poly.entity_id
_entity_poly.type
_entity_poly.pdbx_seq_one_letter_code
_entity_poly.pdbx_strand_id
1 'polypeptide(L)'
;MTEYRLTPAKYRHVQVVVCLNRVRLDGYANPDEALAKLSELGYSPQLRYQWNPERDEFDLYALIHDLPLDESLMTDEKCQEFFKHFRHSQIYSIGCGHADPDWLFAWGFNDPRRHATPEEIEPLQANATAAA
;
A
#
# COMPACT_ATOMS: atom_id res chain seq x y z
N MET A 1 -26.39 13.86 13.92
CA MET A 1 -25.19 14.65 14.24
C MET A 1 -24.12 13.64 14.59
N THR A 2 -23.30 13.24 13.61
CA THR A 2 -22.38 12.11 13.77
C THR A 2 -21.15 12.61 14.51
N GLU A 3 -20.97 12.17 15.76
CA GLU A 3 -19.75 12.45 16.53
C GLU A 3 -18.57 11.78 15.82
N TYR A 4 -17.69 12.59 15.23
CA TYR A 4 -16.36 12.13 14.84
C TYR A 4 -15.56 11.90 16.12
N ARG A 5 -15.63 10.69 16.67
CA ARG A 5 -14.72 10.27 17.74
C ARG A 5 -13.31 10.27 17.15
N LEU A 6 -12.55 11.33 17.42
CA LEU A 6 -11.12 11.36 17.16
C LEU A 6 -10.52 10.12 17.83
N THR A 7 -9.94 9.23 17.03
CA THR A 7 -9.15 8.11 17.54
C THR A 7 -8.13 8.69 18.51
N PRO A 8 -8.04 8.17 19.76
CA PRO A 8 -7.05 8.63 20.73
C PRO A 8 -5.65 8.66 20.09
N ALA A 9 -4.83 9.65 20.41
CA ALA A 9 -3.53 9.88 19.75
C ALA A 9 -2.63 8.62 19.70
N LYS A 10 -2.70 7.77 20.74
CA LYS A 10 -2.04 6.46 20.81
C LYS A 10 -2.46 5.42 19.76
N TYR A 11 -3.49 5.70 18.96
CA TYR A 11 -3.98 4.86 17.87
C TYR A 11 -3.87 5.55 16.52
N ARG A 12 -3.16 6.68 16.43
CA ARG A 12 -2.88 7.31 15.15
C ARG A 12 -1.68 6.61 14.54
N HIS A 13 -1.91 5.71 13.60
CA HIS A 13 -0.85 5.19 12.75
C HIS A 13 -0.77 5.97 11.45
N VAL A 14 0.38 5.85 10.80
CA VAL A 14 0.60 6.21 9.41
C VAL A 14 0.86 4.92 8.66
N GLN A 15 0.00 4.62 7.69
CA GLN A 15 0.19 3.51 6.78
C GLN A 15 0.48 4.03 5.38
N VAL A 16 1.57 3.55 4.78
CA VAL A 16 1.95 3.84 3.39
C VAL A 16 2.09 2.52 2.66
N VAL A 17 1.25 2.31 1.66
CA VAL A 17 1.22 1.11 0.85
C VAL A 17 1.21 1.48 -0.64
N VAL A 18 1.77 0.61 -1.46
CA VAL A 18 1.58 0.63 -2.92
C VAL A 18 0.76 -0.58 -3.31
N CYS A 19 -0.38 -0.38 -3.98
CA CYS A 19 -1.13 -1.46 -4.60
C CYS A 19 -0.44 -1.86 -5.90
N LEU A 20 0.23 -3.00 -5.87
CA LEU A 20 1.00 -3.53 -6.98
C LEU A 20 0.10 -3.87 -8.18
N ASN A 21 -1.18 -4.16 -7.96
CA ASN A 21 -2.16 -4.34 -9.04
C ASN A 21 -2.35 -3.07 -9.89
N ARG A 22 -1.88 -1.90 -9.44
CA ARG A 22 -2.17 -0.60 -10.08
C ARG A 22 -0.94 0.17 -10.53
N VAL A 23 0.27 -0.37 -10.36
CA VAL A 23 1.52 0.35 -10.66
C VAL A 23 1.64 0.77 -12.14
N ARG A 24 0.89 0.13 -13.03
CA ARG A 24 0.75 0.57 -14.43
C ARG A 24 0.19 1.97 -14.59
N LEU A 25 -0.63 2.43 -13.66
CA LEU A 25 -1.13 3.81 -13.65
C LEU A 25 -0.03 4.83 -13.37
N ASP A 26 1.06 4.38 -12.74
CA ASP A 26 2.27 5.17 -12.49
C ASP A 26 3.38 4.92 -13.54
N GLY A 27 3.09 4.14 -14.58
CA GLY A 27 4.00 3.92 -15.72
C GLY A 27 4.92 2.71 -15.62
N TYR A 28 4.80 1.89 -14.57
CA TYR A 28 5.57 0.63 -14.46
C TYR A 28 4.94 -0.47 -15.33
N ALA A 29 5.75 -1.28 -16.00
CA ALA A 29 5.23 -2.33 -16.87
C ALA A 29 4.60 -3.49 -16.06
N ASN A 30 5.14 -3.75 -14.87
CA ASN A 30 4.78 -4.85 -13.99
C ASN A 30 5.10 -4.51 -12.51
N PRO A 31 4.61 -5.32 -11.55
CA PRO A 31 4.93 -5.16 -10.13
C PRO A 31 6.41 -5.27 -9.75
N ASP A 32 7.20 -6.09 -10.44
CA ASP A 32 8.63 -6.29 -10.12
C ASP A 32 9.43 -5.01 -10.33
N GLU A 33 9.14 -4.27 -11.41
CA GLU A 33 9.75 -2.95 -11.65
C GLU A 33 9.40 -1.94 -10.54
N ALA A 34 8.17 -1.96 -10.06
CA ALA A 34 7.75 -1.12 -8.94
C ALA A 34 8.46 -1.50 -7.64
N LEU A 35 8.64 -2.79 -7.37
CA LEU A 35 9.39 -3.29 -6.20
C LEU A 35 10.88 -2.95 -6.28
N ALA A 36 11.49 -3.07 -7.46
CA ALA A 36 12.86 -2.63 -7.69
C ALA A 36 12.99 -1.13 -7.41
N LYS A 37 12.02 -0.33 -7.87
CA LYS A 37 12.01 1.12 -7.60
C LYS A 37 11.87 1.45 -6.12
N LEU A 38 11.02 0.73 -5.38
CA LEU A 38 10.93 0.88 -3.92
C LEU A 38 12.27 0.57 -3.23
N SER A 39 12.96 -0.46 -3.69
CA SER A 39 14.29 -0.83 -3.18
C SER A 39 15.34 0.24 -3.47
N GLU A 40 15.35 0.82 -4.68
CA GLU A 40 16.22 1.96 -5.03
C GLU A 40 16.00 3.19 -4.15
N LEU A 41 14.74 3.43 -3.74
CA LEU A 41 14.38 4.52 -2.83
C LEU A 41 14.72 4.21 -1.36
N GLY A 42 15.29 3.03 -1.08
CA GLY A 42 15.70 2.61 0.26
C GLY A 42 14.59 2.01 1.10
N TYR A 43 13.48 1.60 0.49
CA TYR A 43 12.40 0.89 1.17
C TYR A 43 12.57 -0.62 1.08
N SER A 44 12.17 -1.32 2.13
CA SER A 44 12.09 -2.79 2.16
C SER A 44 10.63 -3.19 2.44
N PRO A 45 9.78 -3.19 1.40
CA PRO A 45 8.35 -3.37 1.60
C PRO A 45 8.03 -4.80 2.05
N GLN A 46 7.02 -4.94 2.91
CA GLN A 46 6.40 -6.22 3.21
C GLN A 46 5.26 -6.47 2.22
N LEU A 47 5.25 -7.64 1.58
CA LEU A 47 4.14 -8.02 0.71
C LEU A 47 2.94 -8.47 1.54
N ARG A 48 1.76 -7.97 1.19
CA ARG A 48 0.49 -8.28 1.85
C ARG A 48 -0.59 -8.49 0.80
N TYR A 49 -1.55 -9.35 1.11
CA TYR A 49 -2.67 -9.66 0.22
C TYR A 49 -3.98 -9.33 0.92
N GLN A 50 -4.92 -8.78 0.18
CA GLN A 50 -6.27 -8.53 0.69
C GLN A 50 -7.29 -8.93 -0.37
N TRP A 51 -8.31 -9.67 0.06
CA TRP A 51 -9.43 -9.99 -0.82
C TRP A 51 -10.24 -8.73 -1.12
N ASN A 52 -10.49 -8.46 -2.41
CA ASN A 52 -11.35 -7.40 -2.87
C ASN A 52 -12.69 -7.95 -3.33
N PRO A 53 -13.77 -7.86 -2.52
CA PRO A 53 -15.06 -8.42 -2.87
C PRO A 53 -15.78 -7.67 -4.00
N GLU A 54 -15.42 -6.42 -4.27
CA GLU A 54 -16.05 -5.65 -5.36
C GLU A 54 -15.52 -6.06 -6.74
N ARG A 55 -14.26 -6.51 -6.79
CA ARG A 55 -13.58 -6.93 -8.01
C ARG A 55 -13.41 -8.44 -8.15
N ASP A 56 -13.77 -9.20 -7.12
CA ASP A 56 -13.59 -10.66 -7.07
C ASP A 56 -12.12 -11.08 -7.31
N GLU A 57 -11.17 -10.31 -6.77
CA GLU A 57 -9.73 -10.53 -6.94
C GLU A 57 -8.94 -10.26 -5.65
N PHE A 58 -7.70 -10.75 -5.59
CA PHE A 58 -6.76 -10.37 -4.53
C PHE A 58 -5.97 -9.12 -4.93
N ASP A 59 -6.02 -8.13 -4.07
CA ASP A 59 -5.12 -6.98 -4.12
C ASP A 59 -3.79 -7.34 -3.45
N LEU A 60 -2.70 -7.18 -4.20
CA LEU A 60 -1.34 -7.30 -3.69
C LEU A 60 -0.80 -5.91 -3.36
N TYR A 61 -0.30 -5.78 -2.13
CA TYR A 61 0.24 -4.54 -1.59
C TYR A 61 1.70 -4.70 -1.19
N ALA A 62 2.49 -3.67 -1.50
CA ALA A 62 3.79 -3.43 -0.90
C ALA A 62 3.60 -2.46 0.28
N LEU A 63 3.61 -2.98 1.51
CA LEU A 63 3.56 -2.19 2.73
C LEU A 63 4.94 -1.61 3.04
N ILE A 64 5.04 -0.30 2.93
CA ILE A 64 6.30 0.45 3.10
C ILE A 64 6.43 0.99 4.52
N HIS A 65 5.29 1.36 5.11
CA HIS A 65 5.24 1.99 6.41
C HIS A 65 3.96 1.62 7.14
N ASP A 66 4.07 1.19 8.39
CA ASP A 66 2.97 1.08 9.35
C ASP A 66 3.54 1.33 10.74
N LEU A 67 3.55 2.59 11.17
CA LEU A 67 4.05 3.02 12.48
C LEU A 67 3.09 4.02 13.12
N PRO A 68 3.13 4.19 14.45
CA PRO A 68 2.54 5.34 15.12
C PRO A 68 2.95 6.66 14.44
N LEU A 69 2.03 7.61 14.37
CA LEU A 69 2.22 8.88 13.65
C LEU A 69 3.41 9.68 14.18
N ASP A 70 3.65 9.64 15.48
CA ASP A 70 4.79 10.27 16.15
C ASP A 70 6.13 9.55 15.92
N GLU A 71 6.09 8.28 15.51
CA GLU A 71 7.25 7.47 15.12
C GLU A 71 7.42 7.39 13.60
N SER A 72 6.56 8.08 12.83
CA SER A 72 6.55 8.01 11.37
C SER A 72 7.90 8.44 10.79
N LEU A 73 8.42 7.58 9.89
CA LEU A 73 9.65 7.86 9.16
C LEU A 73 9.39 8.55 7.82
N MET A 74 8.13 8.86 7.51
CA MET A 74 7.67 9.52 6.30
C MET A 74 7.69 11.05 6.48
N THR A 75 8.87 11.65 6.29
CA THR A 75 9.01 13.12 6.26
C THR A 75 8.35 13.71 5.02
N ASP A 76 8.13 15.03 4.99
CA ASP A 76 7.57 15.72 3.83
C ASP A 76 8.40 15.47 2.55
N GLU A 77 9.73 15.47 2.66
CA GLU A 77 10.63 15.20 1.53
C GLU A 77 10.50 13.76 1.04
N LYS A 78 10.42 12.79 1.96
CA LYS A 78 10.22 11.37 1.60
C LYS A 78 8.85 11.14 0.97
N CYS A 79 7.82 11.79 1.50
CA CYS A 79 6.47 11.76 0.91
C CYS A 79 6.50 12.34 -0.51
N GLN A 80 7.09 13.53 -0.70
CA GLN A 80 7.19 14.15 -2.01
C GLN A 80 7.97 13.30 -3.00
N GLU A 81 9.11 12.73 -2.59
CA GLU A 81 9.90 11.84 -3.45
C GLU A 81 9.10 10.58 -3.80
N PHE A 82 8.46 9.96 -2.81
CA PHE A 82 7.62 8.79 -3.01
C PHE A 82 6.46 9.08 -3.99
N PHE A 83 5.75 10.20 -3.84
CA PHE A 83 4.65 10.59 -4.72
C PHE A 83 5.07 10.95 -6.15
N LYS A 84 6.35 11.24 -6.42
CA LYS A 84 6.84 11.38 -7.80
C LYS A 84 6.83 10.04 -8.54
N HIS A 85 7.02 8.93 -7.82
CA HIS A 85 7.14 7.59 -8.38
C HIS A 85 5.84 6.80 -8.29
N PHE A 86 5.02 7.03 -7.26
CA PHE A 86 3.77 6.31 -7.01
C PHE A 86 2.65 7.30 -6.72
N ARG A 87 2.01 7.85 -7.75
CA ARG A 87 0.96 8.86 -7.58
C ARG A 87 -0.42 8.23 -7.50
N HIS A 88 -0.65 7.18 -8.27
CA HIS A 88 -1.96 6.58 -8.53
C HIS A 88 -2.13 5.19 -7.91
N SER A 89 -1.02 4.49 -7.68
CA SER A 89 -1.01 3.15 -7.07
C SER A 89 -0.87 3.17 -5.55
N GLN A 90 -0.52 4.31 -4.95
CA GLN A 90 -0.28 4.39 -3.51
C GLN A 90 -1.53 4.71 -2.70
N ILE A 91 -1.52 4.27 -1.44
CA ILE A 91 -2.38 4.78 -0.38
C ILE A 91 -1.50 5.29 0.76
N TYR A 92 -1.78 6.51 1.18
CA TYR A 92 -1.16 7.18 2.31
C TYR A 92 -2.26 7.55 3.28
N SER A 93 -2.30 6.87 4.43
CA SER A 93 -3.37 7.01 5.41
C SER A 93 -2.80 7.42 6.77
N ILE A 94 -3.37 8.46 7.37
CA ILE A 94 -3.05 8.94 8.72
C ILE A 94 -4.26 8.72 9.62
N GLY A 95 -4.03 8.29 10.86
CA GLY A 95 -5.11 8.08 11.84
C GLY A 95 -5.87 6.78 11.61
N CYS A 96 -5.31 5.92 10.76
CA CYS A 96 -5.72 4.55 10.54
C CYS A 96 -5.53 3.79 11.87
N GLY A 97 -6.61 3.32 12.50
CA GLY A 97 -6.54 2.68 13.81
C GLY A 97 -5.91 1.29 13.68
N HIS A 98 -4.87 0.99 14.46
CA HIS A 98 -4.26 -0.35 14.48
C HIS A 98 -5.08 -1.27 15.40
N ALA A 99 -6.03 -2.01 14.83
CA ALA A 99 -6.82 -3.00 15.56
C ALA A 99 -6.46 -4.46 15.20
N ASP A 100 -5.78 -4.69 14.07
CA ASP A 100 -5.51 -6.03 13.54
C ASP A 100 -4.21 -5.99 12.69
N PRO A 101 -3.23 -6.90 12.93
CA PRO A 101 -1.99 -6.99 12.16
C PRO A 101 -2.18 -7.32 10.67
N ASP A 102 -3.35 -7.85 10.27
CA ASP A 102 -3.70 -8.10 8.87
C ASP A 102 -4.47 -6.93 8.23
N TRP A 103 -4.61 -5.81 8.94
CA TRP A 103 -5.38 -4.67 8.47
C TRP A 103 -4.58 -3.74 7.57
N LEU A 104 -4.98 -3.68 6.29
CA LEU A 104 -4.57 -2.66 5.35
C LEU A 104 -5.68 -1.64 5.14
N PHE A 105 -5.30 -0.37 5.19
CA PHE A 105 -6.19 0.72 4.80
C PHE A 105 -6.35 0.71 3.28
N ALA A 106 -7.48 0.20 2.80
CA ALA A 106 -7.79 0.11 1.36
C ALA A 106 -8.73 1.23 0.86
N TRP A 107 -9.12 2.17 1.73
CA TRP A 107 -10.01 3.28 1.35
C TRP A 107 -9.26 4.33 0.53
N GLY A 108 -9.49 4.35 -0.78
CA GLY A 108 -8.89 5.36 -1.66
C GLY A 108 -8.91 5.02 -3.14
N PHE A 109 -9.17 3.76 -3.51
CA PHE A 109 -9.19 3.35 -4.91
C PHE A 109 -10.58 3.41 -5.54
N ASN A 110 -11.21 4.58 -5.55
CA ASN A 110 -12.46 4.84 -6.28
C ASN A 110 -12.25 5.04 -7.81
N ASP A 111 -11.12 4.61 -8.37
CA ASP A 111 -10.84 4.80 -9.80
C ASP A 111 -10.96 3.46 -10.55
N PRO A 112 -11.93 3.31 -11.47
CA PRO A 112 -12.25 2.06 -12.16
C PRO A 112 -11.26 1.65 -13.26
N ARG A 113 -10.10 2.33 -13.40
CA ARG A 113 -9.15 2.06 -14.48
C ARG A 113 -8.21 0.88 -14.17
N ARG A 114 -8.13 0.02 -15.19
CA ARG A 114 -7.38 -1.25 -15.40
C ARG A 114 -6.41 -1.68 -14.30
N HIS A 115 -6.68 -2.88 -13.78
CA HIS A 115 -5.87 -3.65 -12.84
C HIS A 115 -4.86 -4.56 -13.57
N ALA A 116 -3.78 -4.96 -12.89
CA ALA A 116 -2.89 -6.04 -13.31
C ALA A 116 -3.68 -7.35 -13.43
N THR A 117 -3.33 -8.19 -14.40
CA THR A 117 -4.05 -9.46 -14.63
C THR A 117 -3.57 -10.55 -13.67
N PRO A 118 -4.36 -11.60 -13.40
CA PRO A 118 -3.96 -12.72 -12.53
C PRO A 118 -2.59 -13.32 -12.89
N GLU A 119 -2.28 -13.44 -14.18
CA GLU A 119 -1.00 -13.96 -14.67
C GLU A 119 0.21 -13.10 -14.27
N GLU A 120 -0.03 -11.83 -13.95
CA GLU A 120 0.98 -10.87 -13.49
C GLU A 120 1.17 -10.90 -11.97
N ILE A 121 0.21 -11.47 -11.23
CA ILE A 121 0.16 -11.47 -9.76
C ILE A 121 0.54 -12.85 -9.19
N GLU A 122 0.12 -13.95 -9.83
CA GLU A 122 0.35 -15.33 -9.39
C GLU A 122 1.84 -15.65 -9.11
N PRO A 123 2.82 -15.23 -9.94
CA PRO A 123 4.24 -15.50 -9.67
C PRO A 123 4.75 -14.82 -8.39
N LEU A 124 4.20 -13.65 -8.05
CA LEU A 124 4.59 -12.86 -6.88
C LEU A 124 4.03 -13.48 -5.59
N GLN A 125 2.81 -14.04 -5.66
CA GLN A 125 2.20 -14.82 -4.60
C GLN A 125 3.03 -16.06 -4.23
N ALA A 126 3.51 -16.79 -5.24
CA ALA A 126 4.33 -17.97 -5.03
C ALA A 126 5.66 -17.64 -4.34
N ASN A 127 6.33 -16.56 -4.74
CA ASN A 127 7.63 -16.15 -4.20
C ASN A 127 7.54 -15.60 -2.77
N ALA A 128 6.47 -14.88 -2.42
CA ALA A 128 6.27 -14.37 -1.07
C ALA A 128 5.95 -15.49 -0.06
N THR A 129 5.15 -16.48 -0.48
CA THR A 129 4.77 -17.62 0.36
C THR A 129 5.94 -18.55 0.63
N ALA A 130 6.91 -18.63 -0.29
CA ALA A 130 8.14 -19.41 -0.12
C ALA A 130 9.18 -18.73 0.82
N ALA A 131 9.01 -17.44 1.13
CA ALA A 131 9.90 -16.67 2.00
C ALA A 131 9.36 -16.47 3.43
N ALA A 132 8.18 -17.02 3.75
CA ALA A 132 7.58 -17.07 5.08
C ALA A 132 7.80 -18.45 5.74
#